data_AF-A0A6V7L4E4-F1
#
_entry.id   AF-A0A6V7L4E4-F1
#
_cell.length_a   1.000
_cell.length_b   1.000
_cell.length_c   1.000
_cell.angle_alpha   90.00
_cell.angle_beta   90.00
_cell.angle_gamma   90.00
#
_symmetry.space_group_name_H-M   'P 1'
#
loop_
_entity.id
_entity.type
_entity.pdbx_description
1 polymer ?
#
loop_
_entity_poly.entity_id
_entity_poly.type
_entity_poly.pdbx_seq_one_letter_code
_entity_poly.pdbx_strand_id
1 'polypeptide(L)' 'KPDCKKCAKALQELENIDDEADQLGIGFVKIADEELAEEYNLGPLPVLVYYRHQIPIIYE' A
#
# COMPACT_ATOMS: atom_id res chain seq x y z
N LYS A 1 6.65 11.30 20.56
CA LYS A 1 7.06 10.47 19.40
C LYS A 1 7.61 11.43 18.35
N PRO A 2 8.87 11.31 17.92
CA PRO A 2 9.52 12.37 17.18
C PRO A 2 8.86 12.52 15.82
N ASP A 3 8.73 13.77 15.41
CA ASP A 3 8.11 14.27 14.19
C ASP A 3 8.87 13.73 12.96
N CYS A 4 8.50 12.52 12.50
CA CYS A 4 9.08 11.94 11.31
C CYS A 4 8.51 12.66 10.08
N LYS A 5 9.13 13.77 9.67
CA LYS A 5 8.72 14.53 8.47
C LYS A 5 8.63 13.66 7.22
N LYS A 6 9.49 12.64 7.10
CA LYS A 6 9.44 11.66 6.00
C LYS A 6 8.18 10.80 6.06
N CYS A 7 7.77 10.38 7.26
CA CYS A 7 6.56 9.60 7.47
C CYS A 7 5.30 10.44 7.18
N ALA A 8 5.28 11.70 7.64
CA ALA A 8 4.19 12.64 7.32
C ALA A 8 4.06 12.87 5.81
N LYS A 9 5.19 13.05 5.11
CA LYS A 9 5.18 13.15 3.65
C LYS A 9 4.69 11.86 2.98
N ALA A 10 5.19 10.70 3.40
CA ALA A 10 4.75 9.42 2.84
C ALA A 10 3.25 9.18 3.04
N LEU A 11 2.70 9.53 4.20
CA LEU A 11 1.26 9.45 4.48
C LEU A 11 0.46 10.41 3.59
N GLN A 12 0.94 11.65 3.41
CA GLN A 12 0.28 12.63 2.52
C GLN A 12 0.21 12.12 1.08
N GLU A 13 1.30 11.55 0.56
CA GLU A 13 1.31 10.99 -0.79
C GLU A 13 0.39 9.76 -0.88
N LEU A 14 0.31 8.95 0.17
CA LEU A 14 -0.60 7.80 0.23
C LEU A 14 -2.08 8.23 0.20
N GLU A 15 -2.44 9.31 0.90
CA GLU A 15 -3.80 9.87 0.86
C GLU A 15 -4.14 10.43 -0.53
N ASN A 16 -3.19 11.09 -1.19
CA ASN A 16 -3.39 11.54 -2.57
C ASN A 16 -3.68 10.35 -3.51
N ILE A 17 -2.95 9.25 -3.35
CA ILE A 17 -3.16 8.02 -4.14
C ILE A 17 -4.52 7.40 -3.85
N ASP A 18 -4.96 7.38 -2.58
CA ASP A 18 -6.28 6.86 -2.19
C ASP A 18 -7.42 7.64 -2.85
N ASP A 19 -7.37 8.97 -2.80
CA ASP A 19 -8.35 9.86 -3.45
C ASP A 19 -8.38 9.68 -4.98
N GLU A 20 -7.21 9.49 -5.62
CA GLU A 20 -7.13 9.22 -7.06
C GLU A 20 -7.65 7.81 -7.42
N ALA A 21 -7.36 6.82 -6.58
CA ALA A 21 -7.81 5.44 -6.77
C ALA A 21 -9.34 5.33 -6.65
N ASP A 22 -9.95 6.03 -5.69
CA ASP A 22 -11.40 6.04 -5.49
C ASP A 22 -12.13 6.62 -6.71
N GLN A 23 -11.60 7.69 -7.32
CA GLN A 23 -12.13 8.27 -8.56
C GLN A 23 -12.10 7.29 -9.75
N LEU A 24 -11.14 6.37 -9.74
CA LEU A 24 -11.00 5.30 -10.75
C LEU A 24 -11.81 4.05 -10.39
N GLY A 25 -12.49 4.02 -9.24
CA GLY A 25 -13.22 2.86 -8.73
C GLY A 25 -12.30 1.73 -8.25
N ILE A 26 -11.06 2.06 -7.87
CA ILE A 26 -10.06 1.13 -7.35
C ILE A 26 -10.09 1.22 -5.83
N GLY A 27 -10.45 0.12 -5.16
CA GLY A 27 -10.45 0.08 -3.69
C GLY A 27 -9.03 -0.03 -3.13
N PHE A 28 -8.65 0.90 -2.26
CA PHE A 28 -7.42 0.81 -1.48
C PHE A 28 -7.67 -0.03 -0.22
N VAL A 29 -6.85 -1.06 -0.01
CA VAL A 29 -6.97 -1.94 1.17
C VAL A 29 -5.66 -1.97 1.93
N LYS A 30 -5.76 -1.98 3.27
CA LYS A 30 -4.62 -2.20 4.16
C LYS A 30 -4.75 -3.57 4.81
N ILE A 31 -3.67 -4.32 4.83
CA ILE A 31 -3.58 -5.63 5.48
C ILE A 31 -2.44 -5.56 6.51
N ALA A 32 -2.68 -6.14 7.67
CA ALA A 32 -1.71 -6.26 8.76
C ALA A 32 -1.63 -7.73 9.19
N ASP A 33 -1.51 -8.61 8.19
CA ASP A 33 -1.43 -10.04 8.36
C ASP A 33 -0.06 -10.51 7.86
N GLU A 34 0.80 -10.90 8.80
CA GLU A 34 2.16 -11.32 8.53
C GLU A 34 2.21 -12.69 7.86
N GLU A 35 1.32 -13.61 8.23
CA GLU A 35 1.23 -14.95 7.62
C GLU A 35 0.84 -14.85 6.15
N LEU A 36 -0.10 -13.96 5.83
CA LEU A 36 -0.49 -13.67 4.45
C LEU A 36 0.66 -13.03 3.65
N ALA A 37 1.43 -12.12 4.27
CA ALA A 37 2.57 -11.50 3.61
C ALA A 37 3.66 -12.52 3.27
N GLU A 38 3.90 -13.50 4.14
CA GLU A 38 4.80 -14.62 3.89
C GLU A 38 4.28 -15.56 2.79
N GLU A 39 2.99 -15.94 2.84
CA GLU A 39 2.35 -16.79 1.82
C GLU A 39 2.44 -16.19 0.41
N TYR A 40 2.20 -14.88 0.31
CA TYR A 40 2.28 -14.14 -0.95
C TYR A 40 3.70 -13.70 -1.32
N ASN A 41 4.71 -14.08 -0.53
CA ASN A 41 6.12 -13.75 -0.75
C ASN A 41 6.36 -12.23 -0.93
N LEU A 42 5.63 -11.40 -0.16
CA LEU A 42 5.69 -9.94 -0.29
C LEU A 42 7.01 -9.34 0.23
N GLY A 43 7.80 -10.10 1.01
CA GLY A 43 9.08 -9.64 1.53
C GLY A 43 8.93 -8.67 2.72
N PRO A 44 9.86 -7.72 2.92
CA PRO A 44 9.83 -6.83 4.08
C PRO A 44 8.74 -5.77 3.96
N LEU A 45 7.78 -5.78 4.88
CA LEU A 45 6.74 -4.75 4.99
C LEU A 45 7.32 -3.39 5.42
N PRO A 46 6.71 -2.26 5.04
CA PRO A 46 5.48 -2.12 4.23
C PRO A 46 5.74 -2.30 2.72
N VAL A 47 4.78 -2.92 2.02
CA VAL A 47 4.83 -3.15 0.56
C VAL A 47 3.51 -2.70 -0.07
N LEU A 48 3.60 -2.10 -1.26
CA LEU A 48 2.44 -1.70 -2.04
C LEU A 48 2.19 -2.71 -3.18
N VAL A 49 0.98 -3.25 -3.24
CA VAL A 49 0.58 -4.24 -4.24
C VAL A 49 -0.67 -3.75 -4.97
N TYR A 50 -0.60 -3.68 -6.29
CA TYR A 50 -1.74 -3.35 -7.14
C TYR A 50 -2.28 -4.61 -7.81
N TYR A 51 -3.56 -4.89 -7.64
CA TYR A 51 -4.23 -6.00 -8.30
C TYR A 51 -4.93 -5.50 -9.57
N ARG A 52 -4.38 -5.85 -10.74
CA ARG A 52 -5.01 -5.57 -12.03
C ARG A 52 -5.52 -6.87 -12.65
N HIS A 53 -6.84 -7.01 -12.77
CA HIS A 53 -7.47 -8.22 -13.32
C HIS A 53 -7.00 -9.51 -12.63
N GLN A 54 -6.93 -9.49 -11.29
CA GLN A 54 -6.43 -10.59 -10.43
C GLN A 54 -4.92 -10.86 -10.52
N ILE A 55 -4.16 -10.05 -11.27
CA ILE A 55 -2.70 -10.14 -11.33
C ILE A 55 -2.10 -9.17 -10.30
N PRO A 56 -1.35 -9.66 -9.29
CA PRO A 56 -0.66 -8.79 -8.34
C PRO A 56 0.60 -8.19 -8.98
N ILE A 57 0.76 -6.88 -8.82
CA ILE A 57 1.94 -6.12 -9.23
C ILE A 57 2.52 -5.48 -7.98
N ILE A 58 3.70 -5.91 -7.58
CA ILE A 58 4.42 -5.40 -6.42
C ILE A 58 5.20 -4.15 -6.84
N TYR A 59 5.08 -3.06 -6.09
CA TYR A 59 5.83 -1.81 -6.28
C TYR A 59 7.02 -1.76 -5.32
N GLU A 60 8.16 -1.27 -5.81
CA GLU A 60 9.39 -1.03 -5.04
C GLU A 60 9.57 0.46 -4.71
#